data_AF-A0A2S3ULI5-F1
#
_entry.id   AF-A0A2S3ULI5-F1
#
_cell.length_a   1.000
_cell.length_b   1.000
_cell.length_c   1.000
_cell.angle_alpha   90.00
_cell.angle_beta   90.00
_cell.angle_gamma   90.00
#
_symmetry.space_group_name_H-M   'P 1'
#
loop_
_entity.id
_entity.type
_entity.pdbx_description
1 polymer ?
#
loop_
_entity_poly.entity_id
_entity_poly.type
_entity_poly.pdbx_seq_one_letter_code
_entity_poly.pdbx_strand_id
1 'polypeptide(L)' 'MFNKFAAGVGLLAVLSAPAFAGPVKVGMITTLSGGGAGLGIDVRDGFLLAVKQSGNTDMEVIVEDD' A
#
# COMPACT_ATOMS: atom_id res chain seq x y z
N MET A 1 28.94 30.21 -22.95
CA MET A 1 29.18 28.89 -22.33
C MET A 1 28.33 28.67 -21.07
N PHE A 2 28.12 29.69 -20.24
CA PHE A 2 27.26 29.65 -19.04
C PHE A 2 25.80 29.19 -19.28
N ASN A 3 25.18 29.57 -20.40
CA ASN A 3 23.79 29.19 -20.68
C ASN A 3 23.58 27.67 -20.92
N LYS A 4 24.65 26.95 -21.30
CA LYS A 4 24.60 25.48 -21.50
C LYS A 4 24.65 24.71 -20.18
N PHE A 5 25.27 25.29 -19.15
CA PHE A 5 25.27 24.72 -17.80
C PHE A 5 23.92 24.88 -17.11
N ALA A 6 23.25 26.02 -17.30
CA ALA A 6 21.89 26.25 -16.79
C ALA A 6 20.87 25.24 -17.37
N ALA A 7 20.98 24.91 -18.67
CA ALA A 7 20.14 23.91 -19.30
C ALA A 7 20.38 22.48 -18.79
N GLY A 8 21.61 22.12 -18.44
CA GLY A 8 21.95 20.80 -17.89
C GLY A 8 21.48 20.57 -16.46
N VAL A 9 21.50 21.61 -15.62
CA VAL A 9 21.02 21.55 -14.22
C VAL A 9 19.49 21.46 -14.15
N GLY A 10 18.78 22.16 -15.05
CA GLY A 10 17.31 22.08 -15.13
C GLY A 10 16.80 20.68 -15.51
N LEU A 11 17.52 19.95 -16.37
CA LEU A 11 17.12 18.61 -16.81
C LEU A 11 17.30 17.54 -15.71
N LEU A 12 18.31 17.69 -14.84
CA LEU A 12 18.53 16.80 -13.69
C LEU A 12 17.45 16.95 -12.61
N ALA A 13 16.89 18.15 -12.44
CA ALA A 13 15.80 18.40 -11.48
C ALA A 13 14.45 17.77 -11.89
N VAL A 14 14.23 17.54 -13.19
CA VAL A 14 13.02 16.88 -13.71
C VAL A 14 13.08 15.36 -13.51
N LEU A 15 14.29 14.77 -13.46
CA LEU A 15 14.48 13.33 -13.23
C LEU A 15 14.35 12.92 -11.75
N SER A 16 14.37 13.88 -10.82
CA SER A 16 14.28 13.63 -9.38
C SER A 16 12.86 13.69 -8.80
N ALA A 17 11.82 13.61 -9.63
CA ALA A 17 10.45 13.55 -9.14
C ALA A 17 10.27 12.28 -8.27
N PRO A 18 9.81 12.40 -7.00
CA PRO A 18 9.49 11.22 -6.21
C PRO A 18 8.36 10.47 -6.91
N ALA A 19 8.56 9.18 -7.19
CA ALA A 19 7.51 8.32 -7.65
C ALA A 19 6.44 8.22 -6.55
N PHE A 20 5.33 8.92 -6.74
CA PHE A 20 4.13 8.73 -5.91
C PHE A 20 3.50 7.39 -6.30
N ALA A 21 3.94 6.31 -5.67
CA ALA A 21 3.17 5.08 -5.64
C ALA A 21 1.97 5.30 -4.71
N GLY A 22 0.79 4.88 -5.12
CA GLY A 22 -0.36 4.83 -4.21
C GLY A 22 -0.20 3.72 -3.18
N PRO A 23 -1.07 3.67 -2.16
CA PRO A 23 -1.04 2.63 -1.13
C PRO A 23 -1.04 1.23 -1.74
N VAL A 24 -0.28 0.33 -1.12
CA VAL A 24 -0.30 -1.09 -1.47
C VAL A 24 -1.67 -1.65 -1.11
N LYS A 25 -2.39 -2.17 -2.12
CA LYS A 25 -3.69 -2.81 -1.93
C LYS A 25 -3.49 -4.30 -1.65
N VAL A 26 -4.03 -4.77 -0.52
CA VAL A 26 -4.00 -6.17 -0.10
C VAL A 26 -5.43 -6.70 -0.08
N GLY A 27 -5.72 -7.66 -0.96
CA GLY A 27 -7.00 -8.39 -0.94
C GLY A 27 -6.95 -9.55 0.05
N MET A 28 -7.94 -9.63 0.93
CA MET A 28 -8.16 -10.73 1.86
C MET A 28 -9.50 -11.39 1.54
N ILE A 29 -9.43 -12.62 1.02
CA ILE A 29 -10.59 -13.46 0.76
C ILE A 29 -10.55 -14.60 1.78
N THR A 30 -11.60 -14.74 2.56
CA THR A 30 -11.72 -15.82 3.54
C THR A 30 -13.19 -16.04 3.87
N THR A 31 -13.51 -17.19 4.47
CA THR A 31 -14.87 -17.50 4.90
C THR A 31 -15.24 -16.69 6.13
N LEU A 32 -16.14 -15.73 5.93
CA LEU A 32 -16.66 -14.81 6.93
C LEU A 32 -18.12 -15.10 7.27
N SER A 33 -18.76 -16.01 6.54
CA SER A 33 -20.13 -16.44 6.80
C SER A 33 -20.29 -17.97 6.78
N GLY A 34 -21.45 -18.45 7.27
CA GLY A 34 -21.78 -19.88 7.29
C GLY A 34 -21.05 -20.70 8.38
N GLY A 35 -21.23 -22.02 8.30
CA GLY A 35 -20.64 -22.96 9.25
C GLY A 35 -19.14 -23.11 9.03
N GLY A 36 -18.33 -22.64 9.97
CA GLY A 36 -16.86 -22.70 9.90
C GLY A 36 -16.16 -21.33 9.79
N ALA A 37 -16.92 -20.23 9.69
CA ALA A 37 -16.39 -18.87 9.55
C ALA A 37 -15.45 -18.41 10.69
N GLY A 38 -15.48 -19.07 11.85
CA GLY A 38 -14.66 -18.68 13.01
C GLY A 38 -13.17 -18.56 12.67
N LEU A 39 -12.63 -19.47 11.85
CA LEU A 39 -11.23 -19.41 11.44
C LEU A 39 -10.92 -18.21 10.55
N GLY A 40 -11.79 -17.91 9.58
CA GLY A 40 -11.60 -16.77 8.68
C GLY A 40 -11.75 -15.43 9.40
N ILE A 41 -12.69 -15.36 10.34
CA ILE A 41 -12.88 -14.20 11.23
C ILE A 41 -11.64 -13.96 12.08
N ASP A 42 -11.12 -14.99 12.74
CA ASP A 42 -9.94 -14.87 13.62
C ASP A 42 -8.69 -14.44 12.82
N VAL A 43 -8.50 -14.99 11.62
CA VAL A 43 -7.39 -14.61 10.73
C VAL A 43 -7.53 -13.15 10.25
N ARG A 44 -8.73 -12.74 9.81
CA ARG A 44 -9.00 -11.36 9.38
C ARG A 44 -8.71 -10.37 10.50
N ASP A 45 -9.26 -10.62 11.68
CA ASP A 45 -9.16 -9.70 12.81
C ASP A 45 -7.73 -9.61 13.32
N GLY A 46 -7.02 -10.74 13.38
CA GLY A 46 -5.59 -10.79 13.72
C GLY A 46 -4.72 -10.02 12.74
N PHE A 47 -4.98 -10.18 11.44
CA PHE A 47 -4.25 -9.45 10.40
C PHE A 47 -4.52 -7.94 10.46
N LEU A 48 -5.79 -7.52 10.57
CA LEU A 48 -6.15 -6.11 10.69
C LEU A 48 -5.55 -5.46 11.94
N LEU A 49 -5.46 -6.20 13.05
CA LEU A 49 -4.77 -5.75 14.24
C LEU A 49 -3.27 -5.55 13.99
N ALA A 50 -2.62 -6.51 13.31
CA ALA A 50 -1.20 -6.40 12.96
C ALA A 50 -0.92 -5.22 12.03
N VAL A 51 -1.77 -4.99 11.02
CA VAL A 51 -1.68 -3.82 10.13
C VAL A 51 -1.81 -2.53 10.93
N LYS A 52 -2.80 -2.42 11.82
CA LYS A 52 -2.97 -1.26 12.71
C LYS A 52 -1.75 -1.03 13.60
N GLN A 53 -1.14 -2.09 14.12
CA GLN A 53 0.03 -2.02 14.99
C GLN A 53 1.35 -1.75 14.22
N SER A 54 1.39 -2.05 12.93
CA SER A 54 2.60 -1.87 12.10
C SER A 54 3.01 -0.41 11.91
N GLY A 55 2.08 0.54 12.12
CA GLY A 55 2.29 1.96 11.80
C GLY A 55 2.40 2.26 10.30
N ASN A 56 2.17 1.27 9.42
CA ASN A 56 2.20 1.46 7.98
C ASN A 56 0.95 2.20 7.51
N THR A 57 1.09 3.45 7.10
CA THR A 57 -0.01 4.28 6.58
C THR A 57 -0.23 4.13 5.08
N ASP A 58 0.64 3.39 4.38
CA ASP A 58 0.66 3.24 2.92
C ASP A 58 0.12 1.86 2.49
N MET A 59 -0.83 1.32 3.25
CA MET A 59 -1.47 0.03 3.00
C MET A 59 -3.00 0.14 3.10
N GLU A 60 -3.69 -0.43 2.13
CA GLU A 60 -5.15 -0.57 2.09
C GLU A 60 -5.52 -2.05 2.05
N VAL A 61 -6.31 -2.50 3.02
CA VAL A 61 -6.79 -3.89 3.07
C VAL A 61 -8.25 -3.94 2.64
N ILE A 62 -8.54 -4.77 1.64
CA ILE A 62 -9.88 -5.03 1.13
C ILE A 62 -10.27 -6.43 1.58
N VAL A 63 -11.39 -6.55 2.28
CA VAL A 63 -11.86 -7.81 2.84
C VAL A 63 -13.13 -8.23 2.12
N GLU A 64 -13.15 -9.44 1.60
CA GLU A 64 -14.31 -10.05 0.94
C GLU A 64 -14.58 -11.45 1.52
N ASP A 65 -15.86 -11.81 1.58
CA ASP A 65 -16.31 -13.19 1.84
C ASP A 65 -16.15 -14.02 0.55
N ASP A 66 -15.93 -15.34 0.69
CA ASP A 66 -15.75 -16.24 -0.46
C ASP A 66 -17.05 -16.62 -1.21
#